data_AF-A0A942SV89-F1
#
_entry.id   AF-A0A942SV89-F1
#
_cell.length_a   1.000
_cell.length_b   1.000
_cell.length_c   1.000
_cell.angle_alpha   90.00
_cell.angle_beta   90.00
_cell.angle_gamma   90.00
#
_symmetry.space_group_name_H-M   'P 1'
#
loop_
_entity.id
_entity.type
_entity.pdbx_description
1 polymer ?
#
loop_
_entity_poly.entity_id
_entity_poly.type
_entity_poly.pdbx_seq_one_letter_code
_entity_poly.pdbx_strand_id
1 'polypeptide(L)' 'MFSNIGVPGLILILIVALVIFGPNKLPEIGRAFGKSIREFKNATSGIAEDIKAEIHEDIKEAKKVDITK' A
#
# COMPACT_ATOMS: atom_id res chain seq x y z
N MET A 1 -14.97 26.94 13.69
CA MET A 1 -14.58 26.69 15.10
C MET A 1 -13.67 25.47 15.26
N PHE A 2 -13.85 24.38 14.50
CA PHE A 2 -12.96 23.21 14.56
C PHE A 2 -11.66 23.31 13.74
N SER A 3 -11.59 24.14 12.70
CA SER A 3 -10.37 24.27 11.87
C SER A 3 -9.17 24.95 12.56
N ASN A 4 -9.36 25.55 13.75
CA ASN A 4 -8.27 26.07 14.58
C ASN A 4 -7.71 25.00 15.53
N ILE A 5 -8.34 23.83 15.60
CA ILE A 5 -7.87 22.65 16.34
C ILE A 5 -6.89 21.90 15.44
N GLY A 6 -5.78 22.56 15.09
CA GLY A 6 -4.74 21.95 14.26
C GLY A 6 -4.02 20.82 14.98
N VAL A 7 -2.71 20.69 14.75
CA VAL A 7 -1.85 19.71 15.42
C VAL A 7 -2.09 19.60 16.95
N PRO A 8 -2.33 20.70 17.72
CA PRO A 8 -2.58 20.59 19.16
C PRO A 8 -3.77 19.72 19.55
N GLY A 9 -4.88 19.73 18.81
CA GLY A 9 -6.02 18.89 19.16
C GLY A 9 -5.85 17.44 18.76
N LEU A 10 -5.10 17.17 17.69
CA LEU A 10 -4.73 15.82 17.32
C LEU A 10 -3.85 15.17 18.40
N ILE A 11 -2.94 15.96 19.02
CA ILE A 11 -2.15 15.51 20.18
C ILE A 11 -3.06 15.18 21.38
N LEU A 12 -4.07 16.00 21.67
CA LEU A 12 -5.01 15.74 22.76
C LEU A 12 -5.76 14.42 22.56
N ILE A 13 -6.25 14.16 21.35
CA ILE A 13 -6.92 12.90 20.99
C ILE A 13 -5.94 11.73 21.13
N LEU A 14 -4.70 11.89 20.65
CA LEU A 14 -3.66 10.87 20.81
C LEU A 14 -3.40 10.56 22.28
N ILE A 15 -3.32 11.55 23.16
CA ILE A 15 -3.11 11.30 24.59
C ILE A 15 -4.26 10.47 25.17
N VAL A 16 -5.51 10.82 24.88
CA VAL A 16 -6.67 10.03 25.34
C VAL A 16 -6.64 8.60 24.80
N ALA A 17 -6.33 8.44 23.50
CA ALA A 17 -6.18 7.12 22.88
C ALA A 17 -5.03 6.32 23.52
N LEU A 18 -3.92 6.97 23.84
CA LEU A 18 -2.76 6.37 24.50
C LEU A 18 -3.05 5.96 25.95
N VAL A 19 -3.95 6.64 26.66
CA VAL A 19 -4.38 6.22 28.00
C VAL A 19 -5.24 4.95 27.92
N ILE A 20 -6.11 4.85 26.92
CA ILE A 20 -7.01 3.70 26.73
C ILE A 20 -6.25 2.49 26.19
N PHE A 21 -5.46 2.68 25.12
CA PHE A 21 -4.78 1.61 24.41
C PHE A 21 -3.34 1.37 24.90
N GLY A 22 -2.69 2.37 25.49
CA GLY A 22 -1.28 2.32 25.88
C GLY A 22 -0.33 2.74 24.75
N PRO A 23 0.82 3.38 25.07
CA PRO A 23 1.81 3.83 24.09
C PRO A 23 2.52 2.71 23.33
N ASN A 24 2.51 1.49 23.86
CA ASN A 24 3.14 0.35 23.20
C ASN A 24 2.25 -0.27 22.11
N LYS A 25 0.91 -0.10 22.18
CA LYS A 25 -0.01 -0.72 21.22
C LYS A 25 -0.01 -0.03 19.85
N LEU A 26 0.10 1.30 19.79
CA LEU A 26 0.11 2.02 18.51
C LEU A 26 1.31 1.61 17.62
N PRO A 27 2.56 1.56 18.11
CA PRO A 27 3.70 1.06 17.34
C PRO A 27 3.58 -0.42 16.97
N GLU A 28 3.02 -1.24 17.86
CA GLU A 28 2.81 -2.68 17.62
C GLU A 28 1.84 -2.91 16.45
N ILE A 29 0.68 -2.25 16.48
CA ILE A 29 -0.32 -2.29 15.40
C ILE A 29 0.29 -1.72 14.11
N GLY A 30 1.02 -0.60 14.18
CA GLY A 30 1.68 0.00 13.02
C GLY A 30 2.72 -0.93 12.39
N ARG A 31 3.49 -1.68 13.18
CA ARG A 31 4.45 -2.68 12.68
C ARG A 31 3.74 -3.86 12.02
N ALA A 32 2.68 -4.38 12.62
CA ALA A 32 1.89 -5.47 12.04
C ALA A 32 1.26 -5.04 10.71
N PHE A 33 0.54 -3.92 10.71
CA PHE A 33 -0.11 -3.35 9.53
C PHE A 33 0.90 -2.99 8.43
N GLY A 34 2.04 -2.41 8.81
CA GLY A 34 3.12 -2.06 7.87
C GLY A 34 3.72 -3.29 7.19
N LYS A 35 3.88 -4.41 7.90
CA LYS A 35 4.28 -5.69 7.29
C LYS A 35 3.23 -6.17 6.30
N SER A 36 1.94 -6.17 6.68
CA SER A 36 0.85 -6.58 5.79
C SER A 36 0.79 -5.72 4.52
N ILE A 37 0.90 -4.38 4.63
CA ILE A 37 0.95 -3.50 3.46
C ILE A 37 2.17 -3.80 2.59
N ARG A 38 3.35 -4.04 3.19
CA ARG A 38 4.57 -4.34 2.43
C ARG A 38 4.43 -5.64 1.66
N GLU A 39 3.92 -6.68 2.29
CA GLU A 39 3.68 -7.98 1.66
C GLU A 39 2.63 -7.87 0.56
N PHE A 40 1.52 -7.16 0.81
CA PHE A 40 0.48 -6.90 -0.18
C PHE A 40 1.04 -6.13 -1.40
N LYS A 41 1.85 -5.10 -1.17
CA LYS A 41 2.52 -4.35 -2.25
C LYS A 41 3.40 -5.26 -3.08
N ASN A 42 4.24 -6.07 -2.43
CA ASN A 42 5.16 -6.97 -3.13
C ASN A 42 4.41 -8.01 -3.96
N ALA A 43 3.35 -8.61 -3.42
CA ALA A 43 2.52 -9.56 -4.15
C ALA A 43 1.85 -8.91 -5.36
N THR A 44 1.29 -7.71 -5.19
CA THR A 44 0.65 -6.95 -6.27
C THR A 44 1.65 -6.55 -7.35
N SER A 45 2.86 -6.13 -6.97
CA SER A 45 3.92 -5.77 -7.92
C SER A 45 4.39 -6.97 -8.74
N GLY A 46 4.58 -8.13 -8.11
CA GLY A 46 4.96 -9.36 -8.83
C GLY A 46 3.91 -9.76 -9.86
N ILE A 47 2.63 -9.78 -9.48
CA ILE A 47 1.51 -10.07 -10.39
C ILE A 47 1.45 -9.06 -11.56
N ALA A 48 1.67 -7.77 -11.29
CA ALA A 48 1.66 -6.74 -12.33
C ALA A 48 2.83 -6.92 -13.32
N GLU A 49 4.00 -7.37 -12.84
CA GLU A 49 5.15 -7.67 -13.68
C GLU A 49 4.93 -8.93 -14.54
N ASP A 50 4.33 -9.98 -13.97
CA ASP A 50 3.99 -11.21 -14.69
C ASP A 50 2.97 -10.95 -15.81
N ILE A 51 1.88 -10.22 -15.50
CA ILE A 51 0.87 -9.82 -16.50
C ILE A 51 1.51 -8.95 -17.60
N LYS A 52 2.41 -8.03 -17.22
CA LYS A 52 3.10 -7.18 -18.19
C LYS A 52 4.06 -7.99 -19.07
N ALA A 53 4.64 -9.07 -18.57
CA ALA A 53 5.48 -9.96 -19.36
C ALA A 53 4.63 -10.76 -20.37
N GLU A 54 3.54 -11.40 -19.92
CA GLU A 54 2.61 -12.13 -20.80
C GLU A 54 2.06 -11.24 -21.92
N ILE A 55 1.56 -10.04 -21.60
CA ILE A 55 1.03 -9.11 -22.61
C ILE A 55 2.11 -8.68 -23.62
N HIS A 56 3.37 -8.52 -23.19
CA HIS A 56 4.46 -8.17 -24.13
C HIS A 56 4.85 -9.33 -25.05
N GLU A 57 4.71 -10.58 -24.61
CA GLU A 57 4.94 -11.75 -25.47
C GLU A 57 3.81 -11.91 -26.49
N ASP A 58 2.55 -11.81 -26.05
CA ASP A 58 1.38 -11.88 -26.94
C ASP A 58 1.39 -10.80 -28.02
N ILE A 59 1.76 -9.56 -27.66
CA ILE A 59 1.88 -8.46 -28.63
C ILE A 59 3.05 -8.68 -29.60
N LYS A 60 4.17 -9.26 -29.15
CA LYS A 60 5.30 -9.59 -30.04
C LYS A 60 4.93 -10.69 -31.02
N GLU A 61 4.16 -11.67 -30.60
CA GLU A 61 3.73 -12.78 -31.43
C GLU A 61 2.69 -12.33 -32.47
N ALA A 62 1.70 -11.53 -32.07
CA ALA A 62 0.75 -10.89 -32.98
C ALA A 62 1.44 -10.01 -34.04
N LYS A 63 2.48 -9.24 -33.65
CA LYS A 63 3.23 -8.38 -34.60
C LYS A 63 4.06 -9.17 -35.62
N LYS A 64 4.48 -10.40 -35.32
CA LYS A 64 5.25 -11.24 -36.27
C LYS A 64 4.36 -11.90 -37.32
N VAL A 65 3.10 -12.18 -36.97
CA VAL A 65 2.12 -12.79 -37.89
C VAL A 65 1.71 -11.83 -39.00
N ASP A 66 1.58 -10.53 -38.71
CA ASP A 66 1.22 -9.51 -39.71
C ASP A 66 2.36 -9.11 -40.68
N ILE A 67 3.63 -9.42 -40.37
CA ILE A 67 4.77 -9.05 -41.23
C ILE A 67 5.13 -10.17 -42.23
N THR A 68 4.65 -11.40 -42.00
CA THR A 68 5.02 -12.58 -42.79
C THR A 68 3.92 -13.02 -43.77
N LYS A 69 2.76 -12.37 -43.76
CA LYS A 69 1.62 -12.67 -44.64
C LYS A 69 1.43 -11.59 -45.70
#